data_AF-A0A0C1ZNZ9-F1
#
_entry.id   AF-A0A0C1ZNZ9-F1
#
_cell.length_a   1.000
_cell.length_b   1.000
_cell.length_c   1.000
_cell.angle_alpha   90.00
_cell.angle_beta   90.00
_cell.angle_gamma   90.00
#
_symmetry.space_group_name_H-M   'P 1'
#
loop_
_entity.id
_entity.type
_entity.pdbx_description
1 polymer ?
#
loop_
_entity_poly.entity_id
_entity_poly.type
_entity_poly.pdbx_seq_one_letter_code
_entity_poly.pdbx_strand_id
1 'polypeptide(L)'
;MGIIATMSAWLLAFAFTQLIEVPIYIRALLERLPEREPVCKRWPAALAIAFGASAVTHPIVWFVMPKLIPGSWLTMVIVAELFAITVEAAWLRGFGLQRSLAWAAFANSASVAIGLLLRQTLGWP
;
A
#
# COMPACT_ATOMS: atom_id res chain seq x y z
N MET A 1 -16.62 7.15 -19.88
CA MET A 1 -16.70 7.30 -18.41
C MET A 1 -16.00 8.61 -18.06
N GLY A 2 -16.67 9.55 -17.37
CA GLY A 2 -16.12 10.89 -17.14
C GLY A 2 -15.00 10.92 -16.09
N ILE A 3 -14.13 11.95 -16.13
CA ILE A 3 -12.98 12.13 -15.21
C ILE A 3 -13.39 12.04 -13.73
N ILE A 4 -14.57 12.59 -13.39
CA ILE A 4 -15.12 12.56 -12.03
C ILE A 4 -15.38 11.12 -11.55
N ALA A 5 -15.93 10.26 -12.42
CA ALA A 5 -16.20 8.86 -12.08
C ALA A 5 -14.91 8.06 -11.84
N THR A 6 -13.85 8.35 -12.61
CA THR A 6 -12.53 7.72 -12.42
C THR A 6 -11.86 8.16 -11.13
N MET A 7 -11.96 9.45 -10.76
CA MET A 7 -11.39 9.96 -9.52
C MET A 7 -12.09 9.39 -8.28
N SER A 8 -13.43 9.31 -8.30
CA SER A 8 -14.19 8.70 -7.19
C SER A 8 -13.87 7.22 -7.03
N ALA A 9 -13.77 6.46 -8.14
CA ALA A 9 -13.39 5.05 -8.09
C ALA A 9 -11.97 4.87 -7.53
N TRP A 10 -11.03 5.71 -7.97
CA TRP A 10 -9.67 5.70 -7.42
C TRP A 10 -9.63 6.04 -5.93
N LEU A 11 -10.38 7.05 -5.48
CA LEU A 11 -10.45 7.41 -4.06
C LEU A 11 -11.02 6.28 -3.20
N LEU A 12 -12.02 5.55 -3.69
CA LEU A 12 -12.57 4.38 -3.00
C LEU A 12 -11.56 3.24 -2.94
N ALA A 13 -10.89 2.93 -4.06
CA ALA A 13 -9.84 1.92 -4.10
C ALA A 13 -8.66 2.29 -3.17
N PHE A 14 -8.27 3.56 -3.16
CA PHE A 14 -7.23 4.07 -2.26
C PHE A 14 -7.66 4.02 -0.80
N ALA A 15 -8.90 4.40 -0.46
CA ALA A 15 -9.42 4.26 0.88
C ALA A 15 -9.44 2.80 1.34
N PHE A 16 -9.75 1.87 0.43
CA PHE A 16 -9.67 0.44 0.68
C PHE A 16 -8.23 -0.02 0.94
N THR A 17 -7.26 0.39 0.10
CA THR A 17 -5.82 0.15 0.35
C THR A 17 -5.45 0.60 1.76
N GLN A 18 -5.80 1.83 2.13
CA GLN A 18 -5.48 2.41 3.43
C GLN A 18 -6.12 1.60 4.58
N LEU A 19 -7.34 1.10 4.40
CA LEU A 19 -8.03 0.26 5.38
C LEU A 19 -7.29 -1.06 5.66
N ILE A 20 -6.57 -1.60 4.67
CA ILE A 20 -5.83 -2.86 4.80
C ILE A 20 -4.39 -2.63 5.25
N GLU A 21 -3.66 -1.73 4.58
CA GLU A 21 -2.21 -1.59 4.75
C GLU A 21 -1.84 -0.80 6.01
N VAL A 22 -2.58 0.26 6.34
CA VAL A 22 -2.26 1.12 7.49
C VAL A 22 -2.27 0.35 8.81
N PRO A 23 -3.29 -0.49 9.13
CA PRO A 23 -3.27 -1.26 10.37
C PRO A 23 -2.06 -2.21 10.45
N ILE A 24 -1.65 -2.81 9.32
CA ILE A 24 -0.48 -3.69 9.25
C ILE A 24 0.80 -2.91 9.56
N TYR A 25 0.99 -1.76 8.91
CA TYR A 25 2.15 -0.90 9.14
C TYR A 25 2.17 -0.29 10.53
N ILE A 26 1.03 0.19 11.06
CA ILE A 26 0.94 0.69 12.43
C ILE A 26 1.34 -0.38 13.43
N ARG A 27 0.84 -1.62 13.26
CA ARG A 27 1.23 -2.74 14.12
C ARG A 27 2.75 -2.93 14.08
N ALA A 28 3.36 -2.97 12.90
CA ALA A 28 4.79 -3.16 12.74
C ALA A 28 5.63 -2.00 13.33
N LEU A 29 5.17 -0.76 13.19
CA LEU A 29 5.86 0.44 13.68
C LEU A 29 5.78 0.60 15.21
N LEU A 30 4.69 0.15 15.82
CA LEU A 30 4.46 0.25 17.27
C LEU A 30 4.85 -1.04 18.03
N GLU A 31 5.24 -2.10 17.32
CA GLU A 31 5.58 -3.37 17.93
C GLU A 31 6.76 -3.24 18.89
N ARG A 32 6.57 -3.70 20.13
CA ARG A 32 7.62 -3.78 21.15
C ARG A 32 8.16 -5.20 21.17
N LEU A 33 9.44 -5.35 20.86
CA LEU A 33 10.14 -6.62 20.99
C LEU A 33 11.02 -6.56 22.26
N PRO A 34 11.26 -7.70 22.94
CA PRO A 34 11.96 -7.73 24.24
C PRO A 34 13.30 -6.98 24.30
N GLU A 35 13.98 -6.84 23.16
CA GLU A 35 15.30 -6.20 23.03
C GLU A 35 15.30 -4.98 22.09
N ARG A 36 14.12 -4.46 21.73
CA ARG A 36 13.99 -3.34 20.79
C ARG A 36 12.89 -2.38 21.15
N GLU A 37 13.29 -1.12 21.24
CA GLU A 37 12.34 0.00 21.26
C GLU A 37 11.51 0.01 19.96
N PRO A 38 10.22 0.35 20.05
CA PRO A 38 9.39 0.47 18.87
C PRO A 38 9.89 1.63 17.99
N VAL A 39 9.73 1.48 16.67
CA VAL A 39 10.09 2.52 15.70
C VAL A 39 9.35 3.82 16.00
N CYS A 40 8.07 3.71 16.34
CA CYS A 40 7.23 4.81 16.77
C CYS A 40 6.79 4.62 18.22
N LYS A 41 6.91 5.69 19.02
CA LYS A 41 6.41 5.71 20.41
C LYS A 41 4.98 6.24 20.52
N ARG A 42 4.48 6.91 19.47
CA ARG A 42 3.20 7.59 19.45
C ARG A 42 2.40 7.15 18.24
N TRP A 43 1.13 6.84 18.48
CA TRP A 43 0.20 6.38 17.43
C TRP A 43 0.04 7.37 16.26
N PRO A 44 -0.05 8.71 16.47
CA PRO A 44 -0.15 9.64 15.35
C PRO A 44 1.05 9.63 14.41
N ALA A 45 2.27 9.41 14.93
CA ALA A 45 3.46 9.30 14.09
C ALA A 45 3.43 8.00 13.27
N ALA A 46 3.03 6.88 13.88
CA ALA A 46 2.87 5.62 13.15
C ALA A 46 1.80 5.71 12.06
N LEU A 47 0.67 6.36 12.34
CA LEU A 47 -0.38 6.61 11.36
C LEU A 47 0.14 7.44 10.18
N ALA A 48 0.84 8.55 10.43
CA ALA A 48 1.36 9.41 9.37
C ALA A 48 2.36 8.67 8.47
N ILE A 49 3.26 7.87 9.06
CA ILE A 49 4.24 7.07 8.31
C ILE A 49 3.55 5.97 7.51
N ALA A 50 2.61 5.25 8.12
CA ALA A 50 1.87 4.16 7.48
C ALA A 50 1.02 4.66 6.31
N PHE A 51 0.25 5.73 6.52
CA PHE A 51 -0.56 6.35 5.47
C PHE A 51 0.31 6.90 4.34
N GLY A 52 1.42 7.55 4.71
CA GLY A 52 2.37 8.14 3.77
C GLY A 52 2.97 7.14 2.79
N ALA A 53 3.20 5.89 3.22
CA ALA A 53 3.73 4.83 2.36
C ALA A 53 2.85 4.66 1.11
N SER A 54 1.57 4.30 1.29
CA SER A 54 0.66 4.07 0.17
C SER A 54 0.23 5.37 -0.51
N ALA A 55 0.18 6.49 0.22
CA ALA A 55 -0.16 7.81 -0.37
C ALA A 55 0.86 8.30 -1.40
N VAL A 56 2.13 7.90 -1.26
CA VAL A 56 3.18 8.22 -2.24
C VAL A 56 3.14 7.27 -3.44
N THR A 57 2.86 5.99 -3.23
CA THR A 57 2.95 4.97 -4.29
C THR A 57 1.68 4.87 -5.14
N HIS A 58 0.50 4.90 -4.52
CA HIS A 58 -0.75 4.57 -5.20
C HIS A 58 -1.20 5.56 -6.29
N PRO A 59 -0.95 6.88 -6.16
CA PRO A 59 -1.16 7.78 -7.30
C PRO A 59 -0.31 7.37 -8.52
N ILE A 60 0.92 6.91 -8.31
CA ILE A 60 1.82 6.49 -9.39
C ILE A 60 1.32 5.16 -9.98
N VAL A 61 0.98 4.19 -9.13
CA VAL A 61 0.42 2.90 -9.54
C VAL A 61 -0.79 3.08 -10.46
N TRP A 62 -1.72 3.97 -10.12
CA TRP A 62 -2.97 4.10 -10.87
C TRP A 62 -2.91 5.09 -12.05
N PHE A 63 -2.13 6.17 -11.95
CA PHE A 63 -2.13 7.23 -12.97
C PHE A 63 -0.90 7.24 -13.88
N VAL A 64 0.16 6.52 -13.51
CA VAL A 64 1.45 6.50 -14.25
C VAL A 64 1.73 5.11 -14.82
N MET A 65 1.66 4.03 -14.03
CA MET A 65 2.01 2.69 -14.50
C MET A 65 1.25 2.20 -15.73
N PRO A 66 -0.09 2.43 -15.87
CA PRO A 66 -0.82 2.01 -17.07
C PRO A 66 -0.34 2.69 -18.36
N LYS A 67 0.31 3.86 -18.25
CA LYS A 67 0.90 4.59 -19.39
C LYS A 67 2.31 4.12 -19.70
N LEU A 68 3.07 3.72 -18.67
CA LEU A 68 4.46 3.29 -18.80
C LEU A 68 4.60 1.83 -19.22
N ILE A 69 3.69 0.96 -18.79
CA ILE A 69 3.72 -0.48 -19.03
C ILE A 69 2.53 -0.86 -19.93
N PRO A 70 2.58 -0.53 -21.24
CA PRO A 70 1.55 -0.95 -22.16
C PRO A 70 1.62 -2.48 -22.37
N GLY A 71 0.47 -3.15 -22.44
CA GLY A 71 0.42 -4.58 -22.70
C GLY A 71 -0.60 -5.29 -21.84
N SER A 72 -0.24 -6.48 -21.34
CA SER A 72 -1.15 -7.29 -20.54
C SER A 72 -1.43 -6.63 -19.18
N TRP A 73 -2.69 -6.67 -18.74
CA TRP A 73 -3.08 -6.17 -17.43
C TRP A 73 -2.29 -6.84 -16.31
N LEU A 74 -2.04 -8.15 -16.42
CA LEU A 74 -1.27 -8.90 -15.45
C LEU A 74 0.19 -8.42 -15.35
N THR A 75 0.84 -8.17 -16.49
CA THR A 75 2.21 -7.62 -16.51
C THR A 75 2.25 -6.25 -15.84
N MET A 76 1.29 -5.38 -16.15
CA MET A 76 1.19 -4.06 -15.53
C MET A 76 1.01 -4.17 -14.01
N VAL A 77 0.10 -5.02 -13.53
CA VAL A 77 -0.11 -5.25 -12.09
C VAL A 77 1.16 -5.75 -11.43
N ILE A 78 1.82 -6.79 -11.96
CA ILE A 78 3.05 -7.32 -11.36
C ILE A 78 4.12 -6.24 -11.22
N VAL A 79 4.34 -5.43 -12.27
CA VAL A 79 5.34 -4.35 -12.23
C VAL A 79 4.93 -3.26 -11.24
N ALA A 80 3.66 -2.89 -11.21
CA ALA A 80 3.13 -1.87 -10.29
C ALA A 80 3.23 -2.31 -8.81
N GLU A 81 2.93 -3.58 -8.52
CA GLU A 81 3.06 -4.15 -7.17
C GLU A 81 4.53 -4.22 -6.73
N LEU A 82 5.44 -4.65 -7.61
CA LEU A 82 6.87 -4.65 -7.30
C LEU A 82 7.38 -3.23 -7.03
N PHE A 83 6.90 -2.24 -7.78
CA PHE A 83 7.19 -0.84 -7.51
C PHE A 83 6.66 -0.40 -6.14
N ALA A 84 5.39 -0.64 -5.83
CA ALA A 84 4.79 -0.25 -4.55
C ALA A 84 5.54 -0.89 -3.37
N ILE A 85 5.76 -2.21 -3.43
CA ILE A 85 6.49 -2.96 -2.40
C ILE A 85 7.90 -2.40 -2.18
N THR A 86 8.65 -2.10 -3.25
CA THR A 86 10.03 -1.62 -3.12
C THR A 86 10.09 -0.18 -2.59
N VAL A 87 9.22 0.71 -3.06
CA VAL A 87 9.19 2.11 -2.60
C VAL A 87 8.67 2.20 -1.16
N GLU A 88 7.62 1.47 -0.81
CA GLU A 88 7.10 1.44 0.56
C GLU A 88 8.10 0.81 1.52
N ALA A 89 8.78 -0.26 1.11
CA ALA A 89 9.86 -0.84 1.91
C ALA A 89 11.01 0.16 2.14
N ALA A 90 11.37 0.95 1.15
CA ALA A 90 12.39 2.00 1.27
C ALA A 90 11.91 3.13 2.20
N TRP A 91 10.66 3.57 2.05
CA TRP A 91 10.02 4.55 2.94
C TRP A 91 10.05 4.10 4.40
N LEU A 92 9.53 2.90 4.68
CA LEU A 92 9.48 2.32 6.01
C LEU A 92 10.89 2.08 6.59
N ARG A 93 11.84 1.66 5.76
CA ARG A 93 13.25 1.52 6.15
C ARG A 93 13.86 2.86 6.54
N GLY A 94 13.54 3.93 5.83
CA GLY A 94 13.97 5.29 6.13
C GLY A 94 13.54 5.75 7.52
N PHE A 95 12.38 5.29 8.00
CA PHE A 95 11.91 5.53 9.37
C PHE A 95 12.44 4.52 10.40
N GLY A 96 13.25 3.55 10.00
CA GLY A 96 13.89 2.59 10.90
C GLY A 96 13.18 1.24 11.03
N LEU A 97 12.11 0.98 10.26
CA LEU A 97 11.45 -0.33 10.29
C LEU A 97 12.38 -1.41 9.74
N GLN A 98 12.64 -2.42 10.56
CA GLN A 98 13.40 -3.61 10.18
C GLN A 98 12.52 -4.58 9.40
N ARG A 99 13.12 -5.38 8.51
CA ARG A 99 12.38 -6.28 7.61
C ARG A 99 11.28 -5.54 6.82
N SER A 100 11.51 -4.28 6.48
CA SER A 100 10.54 -3.42 5.81
C SER A 100 10.04 -4.01 4.50
N LEU A 101 10.92 -4.70 3.75
CA LEU A 101 10.51 -5.41 2.53
C LEU A 101 9.49 -6.52 2.79
N ALA A 102 9.66 -7.29 3.88
CA ALA A 102 8.73 -8.34 4.24
C ALA A 102 7.38 -7.77 4.66
N TRP A 103 7.39 -6.68 5.45
CA TRP A 103 6.17 -5.98 5.84
C TRP A 103 5.46 -5.35 4.65
N ALA A 104 6.18 -4.69 3.75
CA ALA A 104 5.61 -4.09 2.55
C ALA A 104 5.01 -5.14 1.61
N ALA A 105 5.76 -6.23 1.36
CA ALA A 105 5.26 -7.35 0.57
C ALA A 105 4.00 -7.98 1.18
N PHE A 106 3.98 -8.17 2.50
CA PHE A 106 2.82 -8.71 3.20
C PHE A 106 1.59 -7.79 3.10
N ALA A 107 1.77 -6.49 3.35
CA ALA A 107 0.69 -5.51 3.29
C ALA A 107 0.09 -5.39 1.87
N ASN A 108 0.95 -5.24 0.85
CA ASN A 108 0.53 -5.14 -0.55
C ASN A 108 -0.14 -6.45 -1.01
N SER A 109 0.44 -7.61 -0.68
CA SER A 109 -0.17 -8.91 -1.03
C SER A 109 -1.55 -9.09 -0.39
N ALA A 110 -1.73 -8.67 0.87
CA ALA A 110 -3.03 -8.71 1.53
C ALA A 110 -4.02 -7.75 0.84
N SER A 111 -3.59 -6.52 0.56
CA SER A 111 -4.39 -5.49 -0.12
C SER A 111 -4.89 -5.97 -1.49
N VAL A 112 -3.99 -6.46 -2.35
CA VAL A 112 -4.33 -7.02 -3.66
C VAL A 112 -5.21 -8.24 -3.56
N ALA A 113 -4.85 -9.22 -2.73
CA ALA A 113 -5.61 -10.48 -2.64
C ALA A 113 -7.05 -10.24 -2.17
N ILE A 114 -7.24 -9.41 -1.14
CA ILE A 114 -8.57 -9.05 -0.64
C ILE A 114 -9.31 -8.20 -1.68
N GLY A 115 -8.64 -7.23 -2.32
CA GLY A 115 -9.24 -6.41 -3.37
C GLY A 115 -9.73 -7.23 -4.55
N LEU A 116 -8.94 -8.19 -5.04
CA LEU A 116 -9.32 -9.09 -6.12
C LEU A 116 -10.49 -10.00 -5.72
N LEU A 117 -10.48 -10.53 -4.50
CA LEU A 117 -11.57 -11.36 -3.99
C LEU A 117 -12.89 -10.59 -3.90
N LEU A 118 -12.85 -9.37 -3.36
CA LEU A 118 -14.03 -8.51 -3.25
C LEU A 118 -14.52 -8.09 -4.65
N ARG A 119 -13.60 -7.76 -5.56
CA ARG A 119 -13.97 -7.43 -6.94
C ARG A 119 -14.65 -8.59 -7.67
N GLN A 120 -14.23 -9.83 -7.41
CA GLN A 120 -14.86 -11.02 -7.98
C GLN A 120 -16.24 -11.32 -7.37
N THR A 121 -16.45 -11.02 -6.09
CA THR A 121 -17.69 -11.38 -5.36
C THR A 121 -18.74 -10.27 -5.34
N LEU A 122 -18.30 -9.01 -5.26
CA LEU A 122 -19.14 -7.82 -5.06
C LEU A 122 -19.00 -6.79 -6.19
N GLY A 123 -18.04 -6.94 -7.10
CA GLY A 123 -17.75 -5.93 -8.14
C GLY A 123 -17.12 -4.64 -7.60
N TRP A 124 -16.67 -4.66 -6.34
CA TRP A 124 -16.08 -3.55 -5.59
C TRP A 124 -14.94 -4.10 -4.72
N PRO A 125 -13.85 -3.36 -4.46
CA PRO A 125 -13.52 -2.05 -5.03
C PRO A 125 -13.11 -2.10 -6.51
#